data_AF-A0A511VEY9-F1
#
_entry.id   AF-A0A511VEY9-F1
#
_cell.length_a   1.000
_cell.length_b   1.000
_cell.length_c   1.000
_cell.angle_alpha   90.00
_cell.angle_beta   90.00
_cell.angle_gamma   90.00
#
_symmetry.space_group_name_H-M   'P 1'
#
loop_
_entity.id
_entity.type
_entity.pdbx_description
1 polymer ?
#
loop_
_entity_poly.entity_id
_entity_poly.type
_entity_poly.pdbx_seq_one_letter_code
_entity_poly.pdbx_strand_id
1 'polypeptide(L)'
;MIILQPGFEGAVRSKLGVSQKELPDSEINTPFLVDRAEADVIRRVPEYATLTDPLDKLNLQDAVITYIAMMIAPSMVRRLKYKVKTIDVSWEKEKVDWEAFAARLRDEYEGLICELTGYDSPLVGRIDVEPRNTL
;
A
#
# COMPACT_ATOMS: atom_id res chain seq x y z
N MET A 1 -12.38 -7.22 7.69
CA MET A 1 -11.03 -7.72 7.38
C MET A 1 -11.16 -9.14 6.89
N ILE A 2 -11.08 -9.30 5.58
CA ILE A 2 -11.12 -10.58 4.85
C ILE A 2 -9.70 -11.01 4.47
N ILE A 3 -8.87 -10.05 4.04
CA ILE A 3 -7.51 -10.24 3.55
C ILE A 3 -6.49 -9.74 4.59
N LEU A 4 -6.75 -8.58 5.20
CA LEU A 4 -5.81 -7.95 6.14
C LEU A 4 -5.65 -8.77 7.42
N GLN A 5 -4.38 -8.93 7.84
CA GLN A 5 -4.03 -9.51 9.14
C GLN A 5 -3.88 -8.43 10.21
N PRO A 6 -4.13 -8.75 11.50
CA PRO A 6 -3.91 -7.81 12.60
C PRO A 6 -2.49 -7.23 12.61
N GLY A 7 -2.36 -5.93 12.88
CA GLY A 7 -1.09 -5.21 12.88
C GLY A 7 -0.69 -4.61 11.52
N PHE A 8 -1.56 -4.69 10.50
CA PHE A 8 -1.33 -4.10 9.19
C PHE A 8 -1.10 -2.58 9.23
N GLU A 9 -1.60 -1.90 10.25
CA GLU A 9 -1.40 -0.46 10.49
C GLU A 9 0.10 -0.14 10.61
N GLY A 10 0.87 -1.08 11.17
CA GLY A 10 2.32 -1.07 11.17
C GLY A 10 2.90 -0.98 9.77
N ALA A 11 2.45 -1.86 8.88
CA ALA A 11 2.91 -1.90 7.49
C ALA A 11 2.50 -0.66 6.70
N VAL A 12 1.27 -0.16 6.86
CA VAL A 12 0.80 1.09 6.23
C VAL A 12 1.71 2.26 6.62
N ARG A 13 2.03 2.38 7.91
CA ARG A 13 2.93 3.43 8.43
C ARG A 13 4.36 3.28 7.92
N SER A 14 4.88 2.05 7.89
CA SER A 14 6.21 1.77 7.33
C SER A 14 6.30 2.19 5.86
N LYS A 15 5.25 1.92 5.08
CA LYS A 15 5.18 2.32 3.67
C LYS A 15 5.17 3.83 3.49
N LEU A 16 4.42 4.54 4.33
CA LEU A 16 4.37 6.01 4.35
C LEU A 16 5.58 6.67 5.01
N GLY A 17 6.44 5.91 5.70
CA GLY A 17 7.57 6.46 6.45
C GLY A 17 7.17 7.34 7.64
N VAL A 18 6.04 7.05 8.29
CA VAL A 18 5.50 7.86 9.39
C VAL A 18 5.33 7.09 10.69
N SER A 19 5.35 7.81 11.81
CA SER A 19 5.19 7.22 13.14
C SER A 19 3.71 7.08 13.54
N GLN A 20 3.43 6.25 14.54
CA GLN A 20 2.09 6.10 15.13
C GLN A 20 1.54 7.42 15.70
N LYS A 21 2.41 8.35 16.10
CA LYS A 21 2.01 9.70 16.56
C LYS A 21 1.49 10.57 15.42
N GLU A 22 2.00 10.38 14.21
CA GLU A 22 1.62 11.15 13.01
C GLU A 22 0.39 10.53 12.33
N LEU A 23 0.24 9.21 12.41
CA LEU A 23 -0.90 8.47 11.88
C LEU A 23 -1.33 7.39 12.88
N PRO A 24 -2.26 7.71 13.80
CA PRO A 24 -2.81 6.75 14.76
C PRO A 24 -3.57 5.60 14.09
N ASP A 25 -3.62 4.45 14.74
CA ASP A 25 -4.30 3.27 14.19
C ASP A 25 -5.81 3.51 13.99
N SER A 26 -6.44 4.39 14.77
CA SER A 26 -7.85 4.79 14.61
C SER A 26 -8.12 5.51 13.28
N GLU A 27 -7.13 6.23 12.74
CA GLU A 27 -7.25 6.91 11.45
C GLU A 27 -7.16 5.91 10.30
N ILE A 28 -6.31 4.88 10.45
CA ILE A 28 -6.12 3.81 9.45
C ILE A 28 -7.32 2.85 9.45
N ASN A 29 -7.82 2.48 10.62
CA ASN A 29 -8.95 1.56 10.81
C ASN A 29 -10.33 2.16 10.49
N THR A 30 -10.36 3.28 9.77
CA THR A 30 -11.63 3.85 9.31
C THR A 30 -12.28 2.87 8.31
N PRO A 31 -13.56 2.48 8.48
CA PRO A 31 -14.22 1.52 7.58
C PRO A 31 -14.10 1.91 6.10
N PHE A 32 -14.19 3.20 5.80
CA PHE A 32 -14.03 3.71 4.44
C PHE A 32 -12.66 3.42 3.82
N LEU A 33 -11.59 3.29 4.60
CA LEU A 33 -10.26 2.94 4.10
C LEU A 33 -10.12 1.42 3.97
N VAL A 34 -10.41 0.71 5.05
CA VAL A 34 -10.22 -0.75 5.15
C VAL A 34 -11.15 -1.50 4.20
N ASP A 35 -12.46 -1.26 4.32
CA ASP A 35 -13.46 -2.01 3.55
C ASP A 35 -13.38 -1.68 2.06
N ARG A 36 -13.07 -0.42 1.72
CA ARG A 36 -12.88 -0.01 0.32
C ARG A 36 -11.65 -0.65 -0.30
N ALA A 37 -10.54 -0.69 0.43
CA ALA A 37 -9.30 -1.29 -0.07
C ALA A 37 -9.48 -2.80 -0.31
N GLU A 38 -10.09 -3.51 0.63
CA GLU A 38 -10.40 -4.94 0.45
C GLU A 38 -11.37 -5.15 -0.70
N ALA A 39 -12.44 -4.35 -0.80
CA ALA A 39 -13.41 -4.47 -1.89
C ALA A 39 -12.79 -4.24 -3.27
N ASP A 40 -11.86 -3.27 -3.40
CA ASP A 40 -11.20 -3.03 -4.69
C ASP A 40 -10.28 -4.19 -5.09
N VAL A 41 -9.47 -4.69 -4.15
CA VAL A 41 -8.58 -5.83 -4.41
C VAL A 41 -9.38 -7.09 -4.76
N ILE A 42 -10.44 -7.40 -4.02
CA ILE A 42 -11.32 -8.55 -4.32
C ILE A 42 -11.97 -8.41 -5.70
N ARG A 43 -12.41 -7.19 -6.06
CA ARG A 43 -13.00 -6.91 -7.38
C ARG A 43 -11.98 -7.09 -8.51
N ARG A 44 -10.71 -6.78 -8.27
CA ARG A 44 -9.62 -6.88 -9.25
C ARG A 44 -9.06 -8.31 -9.34
N VAL A 45 -9.08 -9.06 -8.25
CA VAL A 45 -8.61 -10.44 -8.13
C VAL A 45 -9.78 -11.33 -7.71
N PRO A 46 -10.73 -11.66 -8.62
CA PRO A 46 -11.93 -12.40 -8.26
C PRO A 46 -11.66 -13.80 -7.71
N GLU A 47 -10.52 -14.40 -8.08
CA GLU A 47 -10.06 -15.72 -7.62
C GLU A 47 -9.17 -15.65 -6.36
N TYR A 48 -9.16 -14.52 -5.63
CA TYR A 48 -8.30 -14.35 -4.46
C TYR A 48 -8.45 -15.47 -3.40
N ALA A 49 -9.65 -16.04 -3.28
CA ALA A 49 -9.96 -17.07 -2.29
C ALA A 49 -9.37 -18.44 -2.64
N THR A 50 -9.03 -18.69 -3.91
CA THR A 50 -8.45 -19.98 -4.36
C THR A 50 -6.93 -19.98 -4.31
N LEU A 51 -6.30 -18.84 -4.01
CA LEU A 51 -4.85 -18.72 -3.90
C LEU A 51 -4.35 -19.45 -2.65
N THR A 52 -3.60 -20.53 -2.87
CA THR A 52 -3.02 -21.35 -1.80
C THR A 52 -1.58 -21.00 -1.49
N ASP A 53 -0.87 -20.39 -2.45
CA ASP A 53 0.55 -20.07 -2.29
C ASP A 53 0.75 -18.99 -1.19
N PRO A 54 1.71 -19.18 -0.27
CA PRO A 54 2.00 -18.18 0.75
C PRO A 54 2.43 -16.82 0.19
N LEU A 55 3.17 -16.79 -0.92
CA LEU A 55 3.63 -15.56 -1.56
C LEU A 55 2.45 -14.78 -2.13
N ASP A 56 1.52 -15.45 -2.81
CA ASP A 56 0.32 -14.81 -3.34
C ASP A 56 -0.53 -14.17 -2.24
N LYS A 57 -0.64 -14.83 -1.07
CA LYS A 57 -1.34 -14.27 0.09
C LYS A 57 -0.64 -13.03 0.65
N LEU A 58 0.69 -13.02 0.67
CA LEU A 58 1.48 -11.86 1.07
C LEU A 58 1.30 -10.70 0.08
N ASN A 59 1.33 -10.99 -1.23
CA ASN A 59 1.09 -10.00 -2.28
C ASN A 59 -0.33 -9.42 -2.22
N LEU A 60 -1.33 -10.25 -1.91
CA LEU A 60 -2.71 -9.81 -1.67
C LEU A 60 -2.82 -8.85 -0.49
N GLN A 61 -2.17 -9.20 0.61
CA GLN A 61 -2.16 -8.35 1.80
C GLN A 61 -1.43 -7.03 1.50
N ASP A 62 -0.29 -7.08 0.81
CA ASP A 62 0.47 -5.88 0.43
C ASP A 62 -0.30 -5.00 -0.56
N ALA A 63 -1.07 -5.57 -1.48
CA ALA A 63 -1.93 -4.82 -2.38
C ALA A 63 -2.96 -3.99 -1.61
N VAL A 64 -3.61 -4.59 -0.60
CA VAL A 64 -4.57 -3.88 0.26
C VAL A 64 -3.86 -2.78 1.08
N ILE A 65 -2.71 -3.09 1.68
CA ILE A 65 -1.92 -2.12 2.46
C ILE A 65 -1.48 -0.94 1.58
N THR A 66 -1.01 -1.22 0.36
CA THR A 66 -0.57 -0.23 -0.62
C THR A 66 -1.73 0.67 -1.04
N TYR A 67 -2.91 0.10 -1.26
CA TYR A 67 -4.11 0.86 -1.59
C TYR A 67 -4.51 1.80 -0.45
N ILE A 68 -4.45 1.34 0.81
CA ILE A 68 -4.70 2.18 1.99
C ILE A 68 -3.68 3.32 2.07
N ALA A 69 -2.39 3.02 1.92
CA ALA A 69 -1.34 4.03 1.92
C ALA A 69 -1.54 5.07 0.80
N MET A 70 -1.92 4.64 -0.40
CA MET A 70 -2.22 5.52 -1.54
C MET A 70 -3.37 6.48 -1.22
N MET A 71 -4.44 6.01 -0.57
CA MET A 71 -5.56 6.87 -0.17
C MET A 71 -5.19 7.89 0.90
N ILE A 72 -4.32 7.51 1.83
CA ILE A 72 -3.90 8.38 2.94
C ILE A 72 -2.89 9.43 2.47
N ALA A 73 -1.98 9.07 1.55
CA ALA A 73 -0.84 9.88 1.14
C ALA A 73 -1.19 11.35 0.81
N PRO A 74 -2.20 11.68 -0.01
CA PRO A 74 -2.56 13.08 -0.30
C PRO A 74 -2.93 13.91 0.94
N SER A 75 -3.46 13.27 1.99
CA SER A 75 -3.82 13.95 3.24
C SER A 75 -2.62 14.22 4.16
N MET A 76 -1.49 13.56 3.93
CA MET A 76 -0.29 13.66 4.79
C MET A 76 0.34 15.05 4.77
N VAL A 77 0.15 15.82 3.68
CA VAL A 77 0.52 17.24 3.60
C VAL A 77 -0.05 18.05 4.77
N ARG A 78 -1.25 17.71 5.25
CA ARG A 78 -1.91 18.43 6.35
C ARG A 78 -1.58 17.85 7.73
N ARG A 79 -1.20 16.57 7.79
CA ARG A 79 -0.97 15.83 9.05
C ARG A 79 0.45 16.04 9.59
N LEU A 80 1.42 16.25 8.70
CA LEU A 80 2.82 16.39 9.09
C LEU A 80 3.18 17.84 9.46
N LYS A 81 3.79 17.99 10.63
CA LYS A 81 4.42 19.26 11.04
C LYS A 81 5.81 19.32 10.41
N TYR A 82 5.93 20.00 9.27
CA TYR A 82 7.21 20.14 8.54
C TYR A 82 8.26 20.98 9.29
N LYS A 83 7.83 21.82 10.24
CA LYS A 83 8.72 22.68 11.01
C LYS A 83 8.57 22.38 12.50
N VAL A 84 9.63 21.81 13.09
CA VAL A 84 9.79 21.72 14.54
C VAL A 84 10.82 22.76 14.94
N LYS A 85 10.38 23.81 15.63
CA LYS A 85 11.26 24.77 16.30
C LYS A 85 11.26 24.49 17.79
N THR A 86 12.40 24.09 18.33
CA THR A 86 12.71 24.20 19.76
C THR A 86 13.68 25.36 19.98
N ILE A 87 13.89 25.76 21.24
CA ILE A 87 14.68 26.95 21.63
C ILE A 87 16.11 26.91 21.05
N ASP A 88 16.70 25.71 20.95
CA ASP A 88 18.10 25.55 20.55
C ASP A 88 18.29 24.93 19.16
N VAL A 89 17.23 24.39 18.55
CA VAL A 89 17.36 23.48 17.42
C VAL A 89 16.16 23.56 16.46
N SER A 90 16.46 23.67 15.16
CA SER A 90 15.49 23.64 14.07
C SER A 90 15.92 22.58 13.07
N TRP A 91 15.12 21.52 12.93
CA TRP A 91 15.26 20.56 11.84
C TRP A 91 14.03 20.62 10.95
N GLU A 92 14.24 20.60 9.63
CA GLU A 92 13.18 20.50 8.64
C GLU A 92 13.16 19.06 8.13
N LYS A 93 12.02 18.36 8.28
CA LYS A 93 11.83 17.09 7.58
C LYS A 93 11.79 17.42 6.08
N GLU A 94 12.48 16.62 5.27
CA GLU A 94 12.46 16.78 3.81
C GLU A 94 11.01 16.84 3.32
N LYS A 95 10.73 17.83 2.47
CA LYS A 95 9.38 18.04 1.94
C LYS A 95 9.06 16.91 0.96
N VAL A 96 8.38 15.87 1.44
CA VAL A 96 7.89 14.78 0.60
C VAL A 96 6.77 15.32 -0.29
N ASP A 97 6.92 15.12 -1.60
CA ASP A 97 5.82 15.29 -2.55
C ASP A 97 4.86 14.10 -2.43
N TRP A 98 3.80 14.29 -1.65
CA TRP A 98 2.82 13.24 -1.36
C TRP A 98 1.94 12.89 -2.55
N GLU A 99 1.79 13.77 -3.54
CA GLU A 99 1.06 13.46 -4.76
C GLU A 99 1.90 12.56 -5.66
N ALA A 100 3.19 12.88 -5.84
CA ALA A 100 4.13 12.01 -6.53
C ALA A 100 4.32 10.67 -5.81
N PHE A 101 4.31 10.67 -4.47
CA PHE A 101 4.38 9.45 -3.67
C PHE A 101 3.12 8.58 -3.87
N ALA A 102 1.94 9.17 -3.88
CA ALA A 102 0.69 8.44 -4.17
C ALA A 102 0.69 7.85 -5.59
N ALA A 103 1.28 8.54 -6.57
CA ALA A 103 1.45 8.00 -7.91
C ALA A 103 2.37 6.77 -7.94
N ARG A 104 3.51 6.80 -7.24
CA ARG A 104 4.39 5.62 -7.11
C ARG A 104 3.69 4.44 -6.44
N LEU A 105 2.93 4.70 -5.36
CA LEU A 105 2.15 3.66 -4.69
C LEU A 105 1.08 3.06 -5.60
N ARG A 106 0.51 3.86 -6.51
CA ARG A 106 -0.42 3.35 -7.53
C ARG A 106 0.30 2.40 -8.49
N ASP A 107 1.47 2.77 -9.00
CA ASP A 107 2.22 1.92 -9.92
C ASP A 107 2.61 0.59 -9.25
N GLU A 108 3.00 0.65 -7.97
CA GLU A 108 3.28 -0.53 -7.16
C GLU A 108 2.04 -1.40 -6.93
N TYR A 109 0.90 -0.77 -6.60
CA TYR A 109 -0.39 -1.46 -6.47
C TYR A 109 -0.76 -2.19 -7.77
N GLU A 110 -0.67 -1.52 -8.91
CA GLU A 110 -0.98 -2.14 -10.20
C GLU A 110 -0.01 -3.28 -10.53
N GLY A 111 1.28 -3.15 -10.16
CA GLY A 111 2.25 -4.25 -10.26
C GLY A 111 1.83 -5.49 -9.49
N LEU A 112 1.43 -5.33 -8.22
CA LEU A 112 0.95 -6.42 -7.38
C LEU A 112 -0.31 -7.08 -7.95
N ILE A 113 -1.26 -6.28 -8.46
CA ILE A 113 -2.47 -6.82 -9.10
C ILE A 113 -2.13 -7.59 -10.37
N CYS A 114 -1.18 -7.13 -11.16
CA CYS A 114 -0.73 -7.81 -12.38
C CYS A 114 -0.07 -9.16 -12.05
N GLU A 115 0.80 -9.19 -11.04
CA GLU A 115 1.42 -10.43 -10.55
C GLU A 115 0.36 -11.44 -10.09
N LEU A 116 -0.62 -11.01 -9.30
CA LEU A 116 -1.68 -11.85 -8.76
C LEU A 116 -2.66 -12.37 -9.82
N THR A 117 -2.89 -11.63 -10.89
CA THR A 117 -3.84 -11.99 -11.94
C THR A 117 -3.17 -12.69 -13.12
N GLY A 118 -1.84 -12.76 -13.15
CA GLY A 118 -1.06 -13.24 -14.30
C GLY A 118 -1.24 -12.40 -15.57
N TYR A 119 -1.86 -11.22 -15.46
CA TYR A 119 -1.98 -10.27 -16.57
C TYR A 119 -0.71 -9.41 -16.62
N ASP A 120 0.04 -9.55 -17.72
CA ASP A 120 1.17 -8.67 -18.01
C ASP A 120 0.64 -7.26 -18.29
N SER A 121 0.95 -6.31 -17.40
CA SER A 121 0.53 -4.91 -17.57
C SER A 121 1.13 -4.37 -18.86
N PRO A 122 0.35 -3.74 -19.78
CA PRO A 122 0.94 -3.07 -20.94
C PRO A 122 1.85 -1.89 -20.57
N LEU A 123 1.91 -1.49 -19.29
CA LEU A 123 2.78 -0.43 -18.77
C LEU A 123 4.15 -0.93 -18.28
N VAL A 124 4.30 -2.24 -18.04
CA VAL A 124 5.58 -2.86 -17.66
C VAL A 124 5.96 -3.78 -18.81
N GLY A 125 6.97 -3.38 -19.59
CA GLY A 125 7.37 -4.14 -20.78
C GLY A 125 7.64 -5.60 -20.44
N ARG A 126 7.07 -6.50 -21.24
CA ARG A 126 7.15 -7.97 -21.14
C ARG A 126 8.51 -8.42 -20.60
N ILE A 127 8.50 -9.07 -19.45
CA ILE A 127 9.53 -10.05 -19.12
C ILE A 127 8.85 -11.39 -19.31
N ASP A 128 9.12 -12.05 -20.44
CA ASP A 128 8.62 -13.41 -20.69
C ASP A 128 9.21 -14.34 -19.60
N VAL A 129 8.45 -14.59 -18.53
CA VAL A 129 8.78 -15.64 -17.55
C VAL A 129 8.15 -16.93 -18.04
N GLU A 130 8.98 -17.83 -18.53
CA GLU A 130 8.57 -19.16 -18.99
C GLU A 130 7.77 -19.90 -17.90
N PRO A 131 6.75 -20.70 -18.28
CA PRO A 131 5.96 -21.45 -17.31
C PRO A 131 6.88 -22.41 -16.55
N ARG A 132 6.89 -22.29 -15.21
CA ARG A 132 7.61 -23.20 -14.31
C ARG A 132 7.16 -24.63 -14.60
N ASN A 133 8.03 -25.35 -15.30
CA ASN A 133 7.87 -26.72 -15.70
C ASN A 133 7.60 -27.58 -14.46
N THR A 134 6.42 -28.19 -14.40
CA THR A 134 6.10 -29.20 -13.38
C THR A 134 6.72 -30.52 -13.83
N LEU A 135 7.71 -30.99 -13.08
CA LEU A 135 8.19 -32.38 -13.09
C LEU A 135 7.85 -33.03 -11.74
#